data_AF-A0A482M6Y9-F1
#
_entry.id   AF-A0A482M6Y9-F1
#
_cell.length_a   1.000
_cell.length_b   1.000
_cell.length_c   1.000
_cell.angle_alpha   90.00
_cell.angle_beta   90.00
_cell.angle_gamma   90.00
#
_symmetry.space_group_name_H-M   'P 1'
#
loop_
_entity.id
_entity.type
_entity.pdbx_description
1 polymer ?
#
loop_
_entity_poly.entity_id
_entity_poly.type
_entity_poly.pdbx_seq_one_letter_code
_entity_poly.pdbx_strand_id
1 'polypeptide(L)'
;MYGEEKSDSLIVAAKQANNPKGAESVERRSGAKGNAEQPHMRRTQSRESMSQRLSRVREAAKQRKKERFTALFHLLTVEALEAAFLSLSRKAAAGVDGIRWMDYAGT
;
A
#
# COMPACT_ATOMS: atom_id res chain seq x y z
N MET A 1 0.36 12.99 -48.18
CA MET A 1 0.43 12.20 -49.44
C MET A 1 1.87 12.29 -49.95
N TYR A 2 2.82 11.35 -49.84
CA TYR A 2 3.03 10.02 -49.18
C TYR A 2 4.57 9.77 -49.10
N GLY A 3 5.17 8.74 -48.47
CA GLY A 3 4.73 7.78 -47.44
C GLY A 3 5.11 8.30 -46.03
N GLU A 4 5.55 7.52 -45.02
CA GLU A 4 5.76 6.07 -44.78
C GLU A 4 7.06 5.39 -45.25
N GLU A 5 7.99 5.15 -44.32
CA GLU A 5 8.94 4.02 -44.37
C GLU A 5 9.07 3.39 -42.96
N LYS A 6 8.93 2.06 -42.91
CA LYS A 6 8.94 1.24 -41.69
C LYS A 6 10.29 0.54 -41.56
N SER A 7 10.77 0.35 -40.33
CA SER A 7 11.83 -0.62 -40.04
C SER A 7 11.42 -1.51 -38.86
N ASP A 8 10.92 -2.69 -39.19
CA ASP A 8 10.80 -3.81 -38.24
C ASP A 8 12.19 -4.34 -37.88
N SER A 9 12.33 -4.86 -36.64
CA SER A 9 13.32 -5.90 -36.31
C SER A 9 12.90 -6.62 -35.01
N LEU A 10 12.08 -7.65 -35.18
CA LEU A 10 11.97 -8.76 -34.22
C LEU A 10 13.16 -9.72 -34.38
N ILE A 11 13.27 -10.73 -33.50
CA ILE A 11 14.16 -11.92 -33.59
C ILE A 11 15.62 -11.60 -33.15
N VAL A 12 16.38 -12.39 -32.36
CA VAL A 12 16.31 -13.82 -31.94
C VAL A 12 16.45 -13.99 -30.41
N ALA A 13 16.00 -15.13 -29.91
CA ALA A 13 16.27 -15.69 -28.58
C ALA A 13 17.76 -15.93 -28.24
N ALA A 14 18.07 -16.11 -26.96
CA ALA A 14 18.55 -17.39 -26.42
C ALA A 14 18.73 -17.34 -24.89
N LYS A 15 18.31 -18.40 -24.19
CA LYS A 15 18.59 -18.61 -22.76
C LYS A 15 19.87 -19.44 -22.66
N GLN A 16 20.90 -18.98 -21.95
CA GLN A 16 22.02 -19.83 -21.57
C GLN A 16 22.43 -19.55 -20.13
N ALA A 17 22.62 -20.64 -19.37
CA ALA A 17 23.07 -20.59 -17.98
C ALA A 17 24.54 -21.01 -17.93
N ASN A 18 25.40 -20.21 -17.29
CA ASN A 18 26.56 -20.72 -16.57
C ASN A 18 27.13 -19.67 -15.60
N ASN A 19 27.48 -20.08 -14.39
CA ASN A 19 28.36 -19.31 -13.48
C ASN A 19 29.75 -19.95 -13.54
N PRO A 20 30.83 -19.17 -13.37
CA PRO A 20 31.71 -19.48 -12.24
C PRO A 20 32.28 -18.25 -11.49
N LYS A 21 32.97 -18.53 -10.39
CA LYS A 21 33.42 -17.62 -9.32
C LYS A 21 34.57 -16.68 -9.74
N GLY A 22 34.62 -15.51 -9.09
CA GLY A 22 35.89 -14.93 -8.60
C GLY A 22 36.24 -13.50 -9.04
N ALA A 23 35.97 -12.51 -8.17
CA ALA A 23 36.78 -11.31 -7.94
C ALA A 23 36.09 -10.41 -6.89
N GLU A 24 36.76 -10.11 -5.77
CA GLU A 24 36.40 -8.96 -4.95
C GLU A 24 37.07 -7.70 -5.52
N SER A 25 36.35 -6.58 -5.57
CA SER A 25 36.97 -5.26 -5.66
C SER A 25 36.19 -4.29 -4.79
N VAL A 26 36.86 -3.83 -3.73
CA VAL A 26 36.35 -2.81 -2.82
C VAL A 26 36.55 -1.45 -3.47
N GLU A 27 35.46 -0.72 -3.79
CA GLU A 27 35.49 0.72 -3.58
C GLU A 27 34.14 1.31 -3.19
N ARG A 28 34.19 2.26 -2.25
CA ARG A 28 33.04 2.95 -1.67
C ARG A 28 32.45 3.94 -2.67
N ARG A 29 31.12 4.01 -2.80
CA ARG A 29 30.45 5.19 -3.35
C ARG A 29 29.39 5.75 -2.41
N SER A 30 29.74 6.90 -1.85
CA SER A 30 28.92 7.96 -1.24
C SER A 30 27.70 7.52 -0.41
N GLY A 31 27.80 7.71 0.91
CA GLY A 31 26.62 7.69 1.77
C GLY A 31 25.63 8.78 1.36
N ALA A 32 24.37 8.41 1.12
CA ALA A 32 23.33 9.37 0.77
C ALA A 32 23.10 10.35 1.93
N LYS A 33 23.59 11.59 1.76
CA LYS A 33 23.34 12.72 2.65
C LYS A 33 21.82 12.91 2.76
N GLY A 34 21.30 12.72 3.96
CA GLY A 34 19.88 12.45 4.15
C GLY A 34 18.95 13.64 3.90
N ASN A 35 17.74 13.33 3.47
CA ASN A 35 16.53 14.08 3.81
C ASN A 35 15.58 13.10 4.52
N ALA A 36 15.98 12.64 5.71
CA ALA A 36 15.01 12.14 6.67
C ALA A 36 14.28 13.36 7.23
N GLU A 37 13.25 13.83 6.51
CA GLU A 37 12.24 14.68 7.12
C GLU A 37 11.79 13.99 8.40
N GLN A 38 11.73 14.78 9.48
CA GLN A 38 11.63 14.28 10.85
C GLN A 38 10.56 13.18 10.91
N PRO A 39 10.87 11.96 11.41
CA PRO A 39 9.81 11.03 11.76
C PRO A 39 9.04 11.67 12.90
N HIS A 40 7.96 12.36 12.56
CA HIS A 40 7.06 13.01 13.49
C HIS A 40 6.50 11.91 14.39
N MET A 41 7.09 11.80 15.58
CA MET A 41 7.44 10.51 16.18
C MET A 41 6.21 9.60 16.29
N ARG A 42 6.09 8.66 15.34
CA ARG A 42 4.83 7.97 15.13
C ARG A 42 4.56 7.03 16.29
N ARG A 43 3.43 7.25 16.96
CA ARG A 43 3.03 6.58 18.21
C ARG A 43 3.14 5.04 18.17
N THR A 44 2.97 4.40 17.00
CA THR A 44 3.24 2.96 16.80
C THR A 44 3.43 2.63 15.31
N GLN A 45 4.37 1.74 14.98
CA GLN A 45 4.66 1.29 13.61
C GLN A 45 3.46 0.56 12.94
N SER A 46 2.67 -0.18 13.72
CA SER A 46 1.47 -0.90 13.24
C SER A 46 0.43 0.04 12.62
N ARG A 47 0.25 1.25 13.18
CA ARG A 47 -0.71 2.23 12.67
C ARG A 47 -0.30 2.77 11.29
N GLU A 48 1.00 2.94 11.05
CA GLU A 48 1.51 3.37 9.74
C GLU A 48 1.36 2.28 8.69
N SER A 49 1.72 1.03 9.01
CA SER A 49 1.56 -0.10 8.07
C SER A 49 0.08 -0.33 7.72
N MET A 50 -0.84 -0.24 8.69
CA MET A 50 -2.29 -0.32 8.44
C MET A 50 -2.80 0.84 7.57
N SER A 51 -2.34 2.07 7.82
CA SER A 51 -2.69 3.23 7.00
C SER A 51 -2.23 3.05 5.54
N GLN A 52 -1.03 2.53 5.33
CA GLN A 52 -0.47 2.25 4.01
C GLN A 52 -1.23 1.11 3.29
N ARG A 53 -1.60 0.03 4.01
CA ARG A 53 -2.41 -1.08 3.46
C ARG A 53 -3.78 -0.59 2.99
N LEU A 54 -4.49 0.17 3.82
CA LEU A 54 -5.81 0.76 3.47
C LEU A 54 -5.73 1.81 2.36
N SER A 55 -4.60 2.49 2.20
CA SER A 55 -4.35 3.36 1.04
C SER A 55 -4.32 2.56 -0.27
N ARG A 56 -3.55 1.46 -0.31
CA ARG A 56 -3.46 0.58 -1.49
C ARG A 56 -4.80 -0.04 -1.87
N VAL A 57 -5.62 -0.44 -0.89
CA VAL A 57 -6.98 -0.96 -1.14
C VAL A 57 -7.88 0.13 -1.77
N ARG A 58 -7.79 1.38 -1.30
CA ARG A 58 -8.55 2.49 -1.90
C ARG A 58 -8.13 2.80 -3.33
N GLU A 59 -6.82 2.80 -3.63
CA GLU A 59 -6.36 3.01 -5.01
C GLU A 59 -6.74 1.86 -5.95
N ALA A 60 -6.65 0.61 -5.48
CA ALA A 60 -7.17 -0.54 -6.23
C ALA A 60 -8.68 -0.39 -6.52
N ALA A 61 -9.49 -0.02 -5.53
CA ALA A 61 -10.93 0.16 -5.69
C ALA A 61 -11.30 1.30 -6.65
N LYS A 62 -10.54 2.40 -6.68
CA LYS A 62 -10.70 3.50 -7.64
C LYS A 62 -10.43 3.04 -9.08
N GLN A 63 -9.31 2.33 -9.28
CA GLN A 63 -8.85 1.89 -10.61
C GLN A 63 -9.69 0.72 -11.16
N ARG A 64 -10.06 -0.23 -10.30
CA ARG A 64 -10.65 -1.52 -10.68
C ARG A 64 -12.10 -1.64 -10.19
N LYS A 65 -12.97 -0.78 -10.71
CA LYS A 65 -14.40 -0.66 -10.30
C LYS A 65 -15.23 -1.96 -10.35
N LYS A 66 -14.78 -2.99 -11.06
CA LYS A 66 -15.45 -4.31 -11.17
C LYS A 66 -14.78 -5.42 -10.33
N GLU A 67 -13.67 -5.12 -9.65
CA GLU A 67 -12.92 -6.12 -8.87
C GLU A 67 -13.62 -6.43 -7.54
N ARG A 68 -13.64 -7.71 -7.16
CA ARG A 68 -14.24 -8.17 -5.91
C ARG A 68 -13.16 -8.39 -4.87
N PHE A 69 -13.16 -7.57 -3.82
CA PHE A 69 -12.24 -7.72 -2.69
C PHE A 69 -12.73 -8.83 -1.73
N THR A 70 -12.31 -10.07 -1.98
CA THR A 70 -12.75 -11.26 -1.21
C THR A 70 -11.98 -11.51 0.09
N ALA A 71 -10.80 -10.90 0.26
CA ALA A 71 -9.85 -11.26 1.31
C ALA A 71 -9.45 -10.08 2.22
N LEU A 72 -10.35 -9.12 2.50
CA LEU A 72 -10.05 -7.95 3.34
C LEU A 72 -10.20 -8.17 4.85
N PHE A 73 -10.77 -9.30 5.30
CA PHE A 73 -11.09 -9.52 6.72
C PHE A 73 -9.88 -9.36 7.65
N HIS A 74 -8.68 -9.73 7.19
CA HIS A 74 -7.42 -9.57 7.92
C HIS A 74 -7.01 -8.11 8.22
N LEU A 75 -7.72 -7.12 7.66
CA LEU A 75 -7.54 -5.69 7.95
C LEU A 75 -8.40 -5.22 9.12
N LEU A 76 -9.36 -6.04 9.58
CA LEU A 76 -10.23 -5.76 10.72
C LEU A 76 -9.54 -6.21 12.01
N THR A 77 -8.56 -5.44 12.47
CA THR A 77 -7.93 -5.62 13.79
C THR A 77 -8.69 -4.81 14.86
N VAL A 78 -8.51 -5.14 16.14
CA VAL A 78 -9.17 -4.43 17.25
C VAL A 78 -8.80 -2.94 17.23
N GLU A 79 -7.53 -2.62 16.99
CA GLU A 79 -7.04 -1.24 16.92
C GLU A 79 -7.60 -0.48 15.71
N ALA A 80 -7.88 -1.18 14.61
CA ALA A 80 -8.52 -0.59 13.44
C ALA A 80 -10.01 -0.30 13.69
N LEU A 81 -10.71 -1.19 14.40
CA LEU A 81 -12.11 -1.01 14.80
C LEU A 81 -12.25 0.11 15.85
N GLU A 82 -11.38 0.15 16.86
CA GLU A 82 -11.33 1.22 17.87
C GLU A 82 -11.04 2.58 17.21
N ALA A 83 -10.04 2.66 16.33
CA ALA A 83 -9.74 3.89 15.60
C ALA A 83 -10.90 4.34 14.70
N ALA A 84 -11.62 3.40 14.08
CA ALA A 84 -12.83 3.70 13.30
C ALA A 84 -13.96 4.23 14.20
N PHE A 85 -14.24 3.57 15.33
CA PHE A 85 -15.26 3.99 16.29
C PHE A 85 -14.98 5.38 16.89
N LEU A 86 -13.72 5.66 17.23
CA LEU A 86 -13.31 6.98 17.74
C LEU A 86 -13.36 8.07 16.66
N SER A 87 -13.23 7.71 15.37
CA SER A 87 -13.39 8.63 14.24
C SER A 87 -14.84 8.90 13.85
N LEU A 88 -15.79 8.10 14.34
CA LEU A 88 -17.20 8.23 14.01
C LEU A 88 -17.82 9.47 14.71
N SER A 89 -18.73 10.14 14.01
CA SER A 89 -19.45 11.29 14.57
C SER A 89 -20.29 10.86 15.78
N ARG A 90 -20.24 11.66 16.86
CA ARG A 90 -21.09 11.47 18.04
C ARG A 90 -22.59 11.61 17.76
N LYS A 91 -22.94 12.20 16.60
CA LYS A 91 -24.31 12.32 16.06
C LYS A 91 -24.54 11.42 14.84
N ALA A 92 -23.75 10.36 14.66
CA ALA A 92 -23.98 9.38 13.60
C ALA A 92 -25.37 8.72 13.75
N ALA A 93 -25.93 8.27 12.62
CA ALA A 93 -27.11 7.41 12.63
C ALA A 93 -26.82 6.11 13.40
N ALA A 94 -27.89 5.44 13.82
CA ALA A 94 -27.79 4.13 14.44
C ALA A 94 -27.10 3.10 13.52
N GLY A 95 -26.43 2.12 14.13
CA GLY A 95 -25.86 0.97 13.43
C GLY A 95 -26.93 0.06 12.84
N VAL A 96 -26.49 -1.03 12.20
CA VAL A 96 -27.38 -2.09 11.66
C VAL A 96 -28.17 -2.78 12.79
N ASP A 97 -27.59 -2.77 14.00
CA ASP A 97 -28.14 -3.16 15.30
C ASP A 97 -29.19 -2.18 15.88
N GLY A 98 -29.34 -0.97 15.31
CA GLY A 98 -30.20 0.08 15.87
C GLY A 98 -29.60 0.88 17.04
N ILE A 99 -28.34 0.60 17.43
CA ILE A 99 -27.65 1.22 18.56
C ILE A 99 -26.86 2.44 18.06
N ARG A 100 -26.86 3.56 18.81
CA ARG A 100 -26.13 4.77 18.41
C ARG A 100 -24.76 4.84 19.08
N TRP A 101 -23.92 5.74 18.57
CA TRP A 101 -22.56 5.95 19.09
C TRP A 101 -22.50 6.12 20.62
N MET A 102 -23.39 6.93 21.19
CA MET A 102 -23.42 7.21 22.63
C MET A 102 -23.78 5.98 23.47
N ASP A 103 -24.69 5.15 22.97
CA ASP A 103 -25.14 3.94 23.66
C ASP A 103 -24.01 2.88 23.68
N TYR A 104 -23.14 2.86 22.65
CA TYR A 104 -21.94 2.02 22.57
C TYR A 104 -20.75 2.51 23.41
N ALA A 105 -20.66 3.81 23.68
CA ALA A 105 -19.49 4.41 24.32
C ALA A 105 -19.34 4.05 25.81
N GLY A 106 -20.43 3.61 26.43
CA GLY A 106 -20.58 3.62 27.89
C GLY A 106 -20.79 5.03 28.43
N THR A 107 -21.51 5.11 29.55
CA THR A 107 -21.59 6.30 30.42
C THR A 107 -20.46 6.26 31.45
#